data_AF-A0A820VTB2-F1
#
_entry.id   AF-A0A820VTB2-F1
#
_cell.length_a   1.000
_cell.length_b   1.000
_cell.length_c   1.000
_cell.angle_alpha   90.00
_cell.angle_beta   90.00
_cell.angle_gamma   90.00
#
_symmetry.space_group_name_H-M   'P 1'
#
loop_
_entity.id
_entity.type
_entity.pdbx_description
1 polymer ?
#
loop_
_entity_poly.entity_id
_entity_poly.type
_entity_poly.pdbx_seq_one_letter_code
_entity_poly.pdbx_strand_id
1 'polypeptide(L)'
;MAEWGKGDPRWIVEERPDATNPNNWHWKEKNATQWSKDKLNELLVGLKIENEQFTCEVKELKRCEGEASANNRKAKLVFLVS
;
A
#
# COMPACT_ATOMS: atom_id res chain seq x y z
N MET A 1 16.82 -10.78 -26.57
CA MET A 1 16.19 -12.01 -26.05
C MET A 1 17.33 -12.93 -25.65
N ALA A 2 17.32 -13.46 -24.43
CA ALA A 2 18.34 -14.41 -24.00
C ALA A 2 18.01 -15.81 -24.54
N GLU A 3 19.02 -16.54 -25.00
CA GLU A 3 18.89 -17.92 -25.49
C GLU A 3 18.62 -18.87 -24.32
N TRP A 4 17.66 -19.79 -24.51
CA TRP A 4 17.31 -20.80 -23.52
C TRP A 4 18.53 -21.67 -23.18
N GLY A 5 18.99 -21.63 -21.93
CA GLY A 5 20.11 -22.44 -21.44
C GLY A 5 21.48 -21.74 -21.34
N LYS A 6 21.59 -20.45 -21.72
CA LYS A 6 22.77 -19.62 -21.39
C LYS A 6 22.35 -18.48 -20.46
N GLY A 7 22.42 -18.74 -19.16
CA GLY A 7 22.25 -17.70 -18.14
C GLY A 7 23.37 -16.67 -18.26
N ASP A 8 23.05 -15.47 -18.73
CA ASP A 8 23.93 -14.31 -18.60
C ASP A 8 24.09 -14.02 -17.09
N PRO A 9 25.31 -13.91 -16.53
CA PRO A 9 25.50 -13.63 -15.10
C PRO A 9 24.91 -12.28 -14.64
N ARG A 10 24.51 -11.40 -15.57
CA ARG A 10 23.73 -10.19 -15.28
C ARG A 10 22.24 -10.47 -15.08
N TRP A 11 21.75 -11.61 -15.53
CA TRP A 11 20.37 -12.05 -15.44
C TRP A 11 20.30 -13.16 -14.38
N ILE A 12 19.90 -12.78 -13.17
CA ILE A 12 19.56 -13.75 -12.12
C ILE A 12 18.22 -14.38 -12.52
N VAL A 13 18.30 -15.43 -13.35
CA VAL A 13 17.20 -16.37 -13.65
C VAL A 13 17.39 -17.62 -12.78
N GLU A 14 17.73 -17.41 -11.51
CA GLU A 14 17.61 -18.44 -10.50
C GLU A 14 16.54 -17.95 -9.53
N GLU A 15 15.53 -18.80 -9.30
CA GLU A 15 14.56 -18.61 -8.23
C GLU A 15 15.31 -18.61 -6.91
N ARG A 16 15.65 -17.41 -6.45
CA ARG A 16 16.26 -17.20 -5.15
C ARG A 16 15.29 -17.72 -4.07
N PRO A 17 15.69 -18.66 -3.20
CA PRO A 17 14.84 -19.18 -2.12
C PRO A 17 14.39 -18.07 -1.16
N ASP A 18 15.08 -16.94 -1.18
CA ASP A 18 14.86 -15.72 -0.41
C ASP A 18 13.76 -14.80 -0.98
N ALA A 19 13.14 -15.12 -2.12
CA ALA A 19 11.97 -14.43 -2.72
C ALA A 19 12.03 -12.89 -2.69
N THR A 20 13.25 -12.33 -2.67
CA THR A 20 13.48 -10.92 -2.41
C THR A 20 13.37 -10.17 -3.73
N ASN A 21 12.50 -9.17 -3.81
CA ASN A 21 12.35 -8.29 -4.97
C ASN A 21 13.51 -7.27 -4.99
N PRO A 22 14.62 -7.54 -5.71
CA PRO A 22 15.80 -6.70 -5.61
C PRO A 22 15.46 -5.34 -6.22
N ASN A 23 15.77 -4.27 -5.51
CA ASN A 23 15.49 -2.89 -5.93
C ASN A 23 14.02 -2.61 -6.28
N ASN A 24 13.06 -3.38 -5.76
CA ASN A 24 11.64 -3.16 -6.03
C ASN A 24 11.30 -3.09 -7.54
N TRP A 25 12.01 -3.89 -8.35
CA TRP A 25 11.90 -3.85 -9.80
C TRP A 25 10.68 -4.64 -10.32
N HIS A 26 10.36 -5.75 -9.66
CA HIS A 26 9.21 -6.58 -9.98
C HIS A 26 7.92 -5.96 -9.42
N TRP A 27 6.84 -6.10 -10.19
CA TRP A 27 5.52 -5.65 -9.76
C TRP A 27 5.11 -6.37 -8.48
N LYS A 28 4.80 -5.60 -7.44
CA LYS A 28 4.15 -6.10 -6.24
C LYS A 28 2.98 -5.18 -5.92
N GLU A 29 1.80 -5.77 -5.86
CA GLU A 29 0.58 -5.10 -5.42
C GLU A 29 0.22 -5.59 -4.02
N LYS A 30 -0.16 -4.66 -3.16
CA LYS A 30 -0.72 -4.96 -1.84
C LYS A 30 -2.07 -4.26 -1.74
N ASN A 31 -3.10 -5.05 -1.44
CA ASN A 31 -4.38 -4.50 -1.03
C ASN A 31 -4.21 -3.78 0.31
N ALA A 32 -4.52 -2.48 0.32
CA ALA A 32 -4.46 -1.61 1.48
C ALA A 32 -5.86 -1.18 1.94
N THR A 33 -6.95 -1.67 1.31
CA THR A 33 -8.32 -1.25 1.59
C THR A 33 -8.69 -1.43 3.06
N GLN A 34 -8.49 -2.62 3.62
CA GLN A 34 -8.84 -2.87 5.02
C GLN A 34 -8.01 -2.01 5.97
N TRP A 35 -6.69 -1.97 5.75
CA TRP A 35 -5.78 -1.15 6.55
C TRP A 35 -6.18 0.34 6.53
N SER A 36 -6.55 0.87 5.37
CA SER A 36 -7.00 2.25 5.23
C SER A 36 -8.30 2.50 5.97
N LYS A 37 -9.27 1.58 5.90
CA LYS A 37 -10.54 1.69 6.63
C LYS A 37 -10.32 1.71 8.15
N ASP A 38 -9.51 0.79 8.64
CA ASP A 38 -9.18 0.71 10.07
C ASP A 38 -8.45 1.97 10.53
N LYS A 39 -7.48 2.44 9.72
CA LYS A 39 -6.72 3.64 10.06
C LYS A 39 -7.57 4.91 10.04
N LEU A 40 -8.49 5.04 9.09
CA LEU A 40 -9.43 6.16 9.05
C LEU A 40 -10.37 6.14 10.25
N ASN A 41 -10.84 4.97 10.66
CA ASN A 41 -11.68 4.84 11.84
C ASN A 41 -10.93 5.26 13.11
N GLU A 42 -9.68 4.81 13.29
CA GLU A 42 -8.82 5.19 14.41
C GLU A 42 -8.53 6.70 14.46
N LEU A 43 -8.30 7.34 13.31
CA LEU A 43 -7.95 8.76 13.25
C LEU A 43 -9.16 9.68 13.39
N LEU A 44 -10.32 9.26 12.88
CA LEU A 44 -11.51 10.10 12.84
C LEU A 44 -12.37 9.94 14.08
N VAL A 45 -12.56 8.73 14.60
CA VAL A 45 -13.36 8.51 15.80
C VAL A 45 -12.60 9.00 17.04
N GLY A 46 -13.26 9.82 17.85
CA GLY A 46 -12.65 10.48 19.01
C GLY A 46 -11.92 11.78 18.67
N LEU A 47 -11.93 12.22 17.39
CA LEU A 47 -11.42 13.53 17.03
C LEU A 47 -12.29 14.61 17.68
N LYS A 48 -11.68 15.41 18.56
CA LYS A 48 -12.30 16.54 19.24
C LYS A 48 -11.89 17.84 18.57
N ILE A 49 -12.89 18.64 18.20
CA ILE A 49 -12.74 19.97 17.64
C ILE A 49 -13.31 20.93 18.67
N GLU A 50 -12.44 21.73 19.29
CA GLU A 50 -12.77 22.68 20.34
C GLU A 50 -12.45 24.10 19.88
N ASN A 51 -13.42 25.01 20.04
CA ASN A 51 -13.29 26.44 19.87
C ASN A 51 -14.00 27.15 21.03
N GLU A 52 -13.78 28.46 21.17
CA GLU A 52 -14.38 29.28 22.25
C GLU A 52 -15.92 29.22 22.32
N GLN A 53 -16.59 28.85 21.22
CA GLN A 53 -18.05 28.83 21.11
C GLN A 53 -18.65 27.42 21.05
N PHE A 54 -17.86 26.39 20.75
CA PHE A 54 -18.38 25.03 20.58
C PHE A 54 -17.31 23.95 20.73
N THR A 55 -17.77 22.77 21.17
CA THR A 55 -17.00 21.53 21.19
C THR A 55 -17.76 20.48 20.40
N CYS A 56 -17.08 19.84 19.46
CA CYS A 56 -17.62 18.75 18.65
C CYS A 56 -16.70 17.53 18.73
N GLU A 57 -17.28 16.34 18.84
CA GLU A 57 -16.54 15.07 18.84
C GLU A 57 -17.16 14.11 17.82
N VAL A 58 -16.30 13.49 17.02
CA VAL A 58 -16.72 12.45 16.07
C VAL A 58 -16.91 11.13 16.82
N LYS A 59 -18.18 10.70 16.97
CA LYS A 59 -18.51 9.49 17.73
C LYS A 59 -18.32 8.18 16.97
N GLU A 60 -18.61 8.18 15.69
CA GLU A 60 -18.59 6.97 14.87
C GLU A 60 -18.39 7.29 13.39
N LEU A 61 -17.80 6.35 12.66
CA LEU A 61 -17.69 6.39 11.21
C LEU A 61 -18.74 5.44 10.61
N LYS A 62 -19.83 6.02 10.06
CA LYS A 62 -20.99 5.24 9.61
C LYS A 62 -20.76 4.41 8.35
N ARG A 63 -19.98 4.90 7.40
CA ARG A 63 -19.73 4.24 6.11
C ARG A 63 -18.37 4.65 5.56
N CYS A 64 -17.54 3.68 5.20
CA CYS A 64 -16.30 3.87 4.46
C CYS A 64 -16.24 2.84 3.33
N GLU A 65 -16.44 3.33 2.11
CA GLU A 65 -16.39 2.54 0.89
C GLU A 65 -15.35 3.12 -0.05
N GLY A 66 -14.77 2.24 -0.85
CA GLY A 66 -13.65 2.56 -1.70
C GLY A 66 -12.62 1.44 -1.67
N GLU A 67 -11.64 1.59 -2.55
CA GLU A 67 -10.55 0.64 -2.74
C GLU A 67 -9.22 1.38 -2.61
N ALA A 68 -8.25 0.74 -1.95
CA ALA A 68 -6.91 1.27 -1.83
C ALA A 68 -5.89 0.18 -2.15
N SER A 69 -4.99 0.44 -3.10
CA SER A 69 -3.87 -0.45 -3.38
C SER A 69 -2.54 0.29 -3.40
N ALA A 70 -1.53 -0.36 -2.86
CA ALA A 70 -0.14 0.09 -2.89
C ALA A 70 0.63 -0.79 -3.87
N ASN A 71 1.14 -0.16 -4.92
CA ASN A 71 1.85 -0.81 -6.00
C ASN A 71 3.30 -0.40 -5.99
N ASN A 72 4.20 -1.35 -6.24
CA ASN A 72 5.60 -1.06 -6.41
C ASN A 72 6.08 -1.51 -7.79
N ARG A 73 6.64 -0.57 -8.56
CA ARG A 73 7.17 -0.84 -9.89
C ARG A 73 8.40 0.03 -10.14
N LYS A 74 9.50 -0.58 -10.56
CA LYS A 74 10.75 0.13 -10.90
C LYS A 74 11.20 1.08 -9.78
N ALA A 75 11.19 0.59 -8.54
CA ALA A 75 11.51 1.37 -7.33
C ALA A 75 10.59 2.57 -7.03
N LYS A 76 9.44 2.68 -7.70
CA LYS A 76 8.43 3.69 -7.41
C LYS A 76 7.23 3.05 -6.73
N LEU A 77 6.85 3.64 -5.58
CA LEU A 77 5.58 3.37 -4.94
C LEU A 77 4.49 4.19 -5.63
N VAL A 78 3.41 3.53 -6.01
CA VAL A 78 2.23 4.12 -6.63
C VAL A 78 1.03 3.74 -5.78
N PHE A 79 0.28 4.73 -5.33
CA PHE A 79 -0.94 4.53 -4.56
C PHE A 79 -2.13 4.81 -5.45
N LEU A 80 -3.09 3.88 -5.46
CA LEU A 80 -4.37 4.03 -6.14
C LEU A 80 -5.44 3.98 -5.07
N VAL A 81 -6.24 5.04 -4.99
CA VAL A 81 -7.34 5.16 -4.04
C VAL A 81 -8.55 5.68 -4.81
N SER A 82 -9.69 4.98 -4.68
CA SER A 82 -10.95 5.30 -5.34
C SER A 82 -12.12 5.23 -4.38
#